data_AF-A0A8S3HM83-F1
#
_entry.id   AF-A0A8S3HM83-F1
#
_cell.length_a   1.000
_cell.length_b   1.000
_cell.length_c   1.000
_cell.angle_alpha   90.00
_cell.angle_beta   90.00
_cell.angle_gamma   90.00
#
_symmetry.space_group_name_H-M   'P 1'
#
loop_
_entity.id
_entity.type
_entity.pdbx_description
1 polymer ?
#
loop_
_entity_poly.entity_id
_entity_poly.type
_entity_poly.pdbx_seq_one_letter_code
_entity_poly.pdbx_strand_id
1 'polypeptide(L)'
;YLPLTLESPVPSDLDIAKKQTPKDIKQLATEIHLHNNELELYGTKKAKIKLNVLERLKDAPNGKYVVVSGITPTPFGEGKSTTAIGLCQALGAHLKKNVIGCLRQPSQGPTFGIKGGAAGGGYSQVIPMEEFNLHLTGDIHAITAANNLLAAQIDARMFHENTQTDQALYNRLVATVNGKRTFSAIQQRRLNKLNINKTDPEALTEDEIRNFVRLNIDPTTITWQRVVDTNDRFLRKITIGQGATEKNFTRETNFDITVASEIMAVLALTTSLGDLRERLGRMVVASSREGVPITADDLGVTGALAVLMRDA
;
A
#
# COMPACT_ATOMS: atom_id res chain seq x y z
N TYR A 1 -32.84 -6.73 -1.64
CA TYR A 1 -31.81 -7.65 -1.11
C TYR A 1 -31.75 -8.87 -2.00
N LEU A 2 -30.59 -9.53 -2.13
CA LEU A 2 -30.47 -10.75 -2.92
C LEU A 2 -31.09 -11.90 -2.10
N PRO A 3 -32.15 -12.57 -2.58
CA PRO A 3 -32.72 -13.71 -1.88
C PRO A 3 -31.72 -14.87 -1.86
N LEU A 4 -31.77 -15.67 -0.78
CA LEU A 4 -30.97 -16.87 -0.62
C LEU A 4 -31.85 -18.10 -0.82
N THR A 5 -31.37 -19.04 -1.64
CA THR A 5 -31.96 -20.38 -1.76
C THR A 5 -31.10 -21.33 -0.94
N LEU A 6 -31.63 -21.75 0.21
CA LEU A 6 -30.92 -22.63 1.13
C LEU A 6 -31.03 -24.09 0.65
N GLU A 7 -29.91 -24.80 0.68
CA GLU A 7 -29.79 -26.20 0.28
C GLU A 7 -29.29 -27.04 1.47
N SER A 8 -29.68 -28.33 1.49
CA SER A 8 -29.23 -29.30 2.47
C SER A 8 -28.85 -30.62 1.76
N PRO A 9 -27.60 -31.11 1.90
CA PRO A 9 -26.50 -30.53 2.68
C PRO A 9 -26.02 -29.17 2.13
N VAL A 10 -25.41 -28.34 2.99
CA VAL A 10 -24.91 -27.01 2.59
C VAL A 10 -23.81 -27.19 1.52
N PRO A 11 -23.93 -26.55 0.35
CA PRO A 11 -22.93 -26.67 -0.72
C PRO A 11 -21.59 -26.05 -0.33
N SER A 12 -20.56 -26.24 -1.17
CA SER A 12 -19.27 -25.57 -0.96
C SER A 12 -19.42 -24.04 -1.07
N ASP A 13 -18.52 -23.30 -0.41
CA ASP A 13 -18.53 -21.83 -0.44
C ASP A 13 -18.52 -21.28 -1.88
N LEU A 14 -17.72 -21.88 -2.75
CA LEU A 14 -17.58 -21.48 -4.14
C LEU A 14 -18.87 -21.74 -4.93
N ASP A 15 -19.54 -22.86 -4.70
CA ASP A 15 -20.81 -23.18 -5.37
C ASP A 15 -21.91 -22.20 -4.96
N ILE A 16 -21.97 -21.85 -3.67
CA ILE A 16 -22.90 -20.83 -3.17
C ILE A 16 -22.61 -19.48 -3.84
N ALA A 17 -21.34 -19.08 -3.90
CA ALA A 17 -20.94 -17.82 -4.53
C ALA A 17 -21.27 -17.76 -6.03
N LYS A 18 -21.08 -18.86 -6.77
CA LYS A 18 -21.36 -18.95 -8.21
C LYS A 18 -22.85 -18.95 -8.55
N LYS A 19 -23.69 -19.52 -7.68
CA LYS A 19 -25.15 -19.52 -7.86
C LYS A 19 -25.78 -18.15 -7.66
N GLN A 20 -25.09 -17.21 -7.02
CA GLN A 20 -25.62 -15.88 -6.75
C GLN A 20 -25.13 -14.86 -7.80
N THR A 21 -26.05 -14.05 -8.32
CA THR A 21 -25.69 -12.90 -9.16
C THR A 21 -25.56 -11.65 -8.29
N PRO A 22 -24.36 -11.05 -8.18
CA PRO A 22 -24.20 -9.79 -7.44
C PRO A 22 -25.04 -8.69 -8.09
N LYS A 23 -25.59 -7.81 -7.24
CA LYS A 23 -26.27 -6.59 -7.70
C LYS A 23 -25.27 -5.71 -8.47
N ASP A 24 -25.78 -4.94 -9.45
CA ASP A 24 -24.98 -3.88 -10.06
C ASP A 24 -24.52 -2.89 -8.99
N ILE A 25 -23.21 -2.61 -8.97
CA ILE A 25 -22.59 -1.76 -7.96
C ILE A 25 -23.10 -0.32 -8.03
N LYS A 26 -23.54 0.17 -9.20
CA LYS A 26 -24.19 1.49 -9.34
C LYS A 26 -25.53 1.53 -8.63
N GLN A 27 -26.30 0.45 -8.75
CA GLN A 27 -27.57 0.34 -8.05
C GLN A 27 -27.34 0.35 -6.55
N LEU A 28 -26.38 -0.46 -6.06
CA LEU A 28 -26.02 -0.45 -4.64
C LEU A 28 -25.58 0.95 -4.18
N ALA A 29 -24.71 1.61 -4.94
CA ALA A 29 -24.22 2.95 -4.61
C ALA A 29 -25.36 3.98 -4.51
N THR A 30 -26.35 3.90 -5.40
CA THR A 30 -27.55 4.75 -5.35
C THR A 30 -28.38 4.48 -4.09
N GLU A 31 -28.55 3.21 -3.72
CA GLU A 31 -29.28 2.79 -2.52
C GLU A 31 -28.64 3.27 -1.21
N ILE A 32 -27.31 3.46 -1.20
CA ILE A 32 -26.57 4.02 -0.05
C ILE A 32 -26.25 5.51 -0.21
N HIS A 33 -26.90 6.19 -1.16
CA HIS A 33 -26.80 7.65 -1.38
C HIS A 33 -25.39 8.15 -1.74
N LEU A 34 -24.60 7.33 -2.44
CA LEU A 34 -23.41 7.78 -3.15
C LEU A 34 -23.78 8.40 -4.49
N HIS A 35 -23.08 9.47 -4.87
CA HIS A 35 -23.27 10.12 -6.15
C HIS A 35 -22.44 9.45 -7.24
N ASN A 36 -22.93 9.47 -8.48
CA ASN A 36 -22.24 8.84 -9.62
C ASN A 36 -20.81 9.38 -9.84
N ASN A 37 -20.56 10.65 -9.53
CA ASN A 37 -19.24 11.27 -9.67
C ASN A 37 -18.25 10.87 -8.55
N GLU A 38 -18.72 10.20 -7.49
CA GLU A 38 -17.93 9.69 -6.36
C GLU A 38 -17.49 8.23 -6.57
N LEU A 39 -17.81 7.62 -7.72
CA LEU A 39 -17.50 6.23 -8.01
C LEU A 39 -16.51 6.11 -9.17
N GLU A 40 -15.62 5.13 -9.07
CA GLU A 40 -14.79 4.64 -10.18
C GLU A 40 -15.05 3.16 -10.36
N LEU A 41 -15.62 2.78 -11.50
CA LEU A 41 -16.17 1.43 -11.69
C LEU A 41 -15.10 0.45 -12.14
N TYR A 42 -15.16 -0.76 -11.55
CA TYR A 42 -14.34 -1.92 -11.93
C TYR A 42 -15.28 -3.05 -12.37
N GLY A 43 -15.76 -2.92 -13.60
CA GLY A 43 -16.88 -3.70 -14.12
C GLY A 43 -18.21 -3.31 -13.46
N THR A 44 -19.16 -4.24 -13.43
CA THR A 44 -20.53 -3.98 -12.92
C THR A 44 -20.69 -4.32 -11.45
N LYS A 45 -19.70 -4.95 -10.81
CA LYS A 45 -19.83 -5.56 -9.47
C LYS A 45 -18.94 -4.92 -8.40
N LYS A 46 -18.02 -4.04 -8.80
CA LYS A 46 -17.02 -3.41 -7.92
C LYS A 46 -16.79 -1.97 -8.33
N ALA A 47 -16.46 -1.14 -7.37
CA ALA A 47 -16.09 0.24 -7.60
C ALA A 47 -15.15 0.71 -6.49
N LYS A 48 -14.28 1.67 -6.80
CA LYS A 48 -13.64 2.52 -5.80
C LYS A 48 -14.54 3.71 -5.49
N ILE A 49 -14.50 4.15 -4.23
CA ILE A 49 -15.20 5.33 -3.75
C ILE A 49 -14.17 6.44 -3.61
N LYS A 50 -14.40 7.58 -4.27
CA LYS A 50 -13.53 8.73 -4.20
C LYS A 50 -13.62 9.40 -2.82
N LEU A 51 -12.49 9.87 -2.31
CA LEU A 51 -12.41 10.49 -0.98
C LEU A 51 -13.18 11.81 -0.84
N ASN A 52 -13.58 12.46 -1.95
CA ASN A 52 -14.40 13.67 -1.90
C ASN A 52 -15.79 13.45 -1.27
N VAL A 53 -16.23 12.19 -1.14
CA VAL A 53 -17.42 11.83 -0.36
C VAL A 53 -17.32 12.29 1.10
N LEU A 54 -16.10 12.27 1.67
CA LEU A 54 -15.87 12.68 3.06
C LEU A 54 -16.09 14.18 3.25
N GLU A 55 -15.70 15.01 2.28
CA GLU A 55 -15.94 16.46 2.31
C GLU A 55 -17.43 16.79 2.27
N ARG A 56 -18.21 16.05 1.47
CA ARG A 56 -19.66 16.20 1.41
C ARG A 56 -20.34 15.76 2.71
N LEU A 57 -19.81 14.73 3.36
CA LEU A 57 -20.39 14.13 4.56
C LEU A 57 -19.75 14.60 5.88
N LYS A 58 -18.87 15.62 5.85
CA LYS A 58 -18.10 16.06 7.02
C LYS A 58 -18.97 16.48 8.22
N ASP A 59 -20.15 17.04 7.95
CA ASP A 59 -21.10 17.52 8.97
C ASP A 59 -22.14 16.45 9.34
N ALA A 60 -22.10 15.27 8.70
CA ALA A 60 -23.01 14.17 9.00
C ALA A 60 -22.60 13.48 10.32
N PRO A 61 -23.57 13.08 11.16
CA PRO A 61 -23.24 12.35 12.39
C PRO A 61 -22.67 10.97 12.07
N ASN A 62 -21.66 10.56 12.84
CA ASN A 62 -21.10 9.22 12.74
C ASN A 62 -22.14 8.15 13.07
N GLY A 63 -22.11 7.05 12.32
CA GLY A 63 -22.88 5.84 12.61
C GLY A 63 -22.39 5.11 13.87
N LYS A 64 -23.09 4.05 14.25
CA LYS A 64 -22.63 3.15 15.32
C LYS A 64 -21.50 2.27 14.78
N TYR A 65 -20.37 2.28 15.47
CA TYR A 65 -19.21 1.45 15.14
C TYR A 65 -19.26 0.14 15.94
N VAL A 66 -19.34 -0.99 15.23
CA VAL A 66 -19.39 -2.33 15.82
C VAL A 66 -18.18 -3.12 15.36
N VAL A 67 -17.34 -3.55 16.30
CA VAL A 67 -16.17 -4.38 16.03
C VAL A 67 -16.52 -5.84 16.28
N VAL A 68 -16.32 -6.68 15.26
CA VAL A 68 -16.40 -8.13 15.40
C VAL A 68 -14.98 -8.67 15.62
N SER A 69 -14.74 -9.21 16.80
CA SER A 69 -13.49 -9.87 17.17
C SER A 69 -13.75 -11.36 17.46
N GLY A 70 -12.70 -12.11 17.77
CA GLY A 70 -12.83 -13.48 18.25
C GLY A 70 -11.75 -13.83 19.26
N ILE A 71 -11.88 -15.02 19.84
CA ILE A 71 -10.91 -15.60 20.75
C ILE A 71 -9.59 -15.92 20.03
N THR A 72 -8.58 -16.32 20.82
CA THR A 72 -7.33 -16.88 20.29
C THR A 72 -7.62 -17.97 19.26
N PRO A 73 -7.05 -17.87 18.03
CA PRO A 73 -7.34 -18.83 16.98
C PRO A 73 -7.02 -20.28 17.37
N THR A 74 -7.91 -21.19 16.98
CA THR A 74 -7.79 -22.63 17.17
C THR A 74 -7.83 -23.35 15.82
N PRO A 75 -7.34 -24.60 15.72
CA PRO A 75 -7.41 -25.38 14.47
C PRO A 75 -8.84 -25.61 13.94
N PHE A 76 -9.86 -25.49 14.79
CA PHE A 76 -11.27 -25.70 14.43
C PHE A 76 -11.89 -24.49 13.69
N GLY A 77 -11.26 -23.31 13.77
CA GLY A 77 -11.75 -22.07 13.18
C GLY A 77 -12.94 -21.46 13.94
N GLU A 78 -12.98 -20.13 14.00
CA GLU A 78 -14.01 -19.42 14.79
C GLU A 78 -15.10 -18.75 13.94
N GLY A 79 -14.96 -18.74 12.62
CA GLY A 79 -15.97 -18.13 11.73
C GLY A 79 -16.09 -16.60 11.85
N LYS A 80 -15.07 -15.88 12.32
CA LYS A 80 -15.11 -14.41 12.56
C LYS A 80 -15.68 -13.61 11.38
N SER A 81 -15.16 -13.81 10.17
CA SER A 81 -15.64 -13.11 8.97
C SER A 81 -17.07 -13.52 8.59
N THR A 82 -17.40 -14.80 8.76
CA THR A 82 -18.76 -15.33 8.55
C THR A 82 -19.76 -14.64 9.48
N THR A 83 -19.42 -14.50 10.76
CA THR A 83 -20.24 -13.78 11.74
C THR A 83 -20.36 -12.29 11.39
N ALA A 84 -19.28 -11.63 10.95
CA ALA A 84 -19.32 -10.22 10.58
C ALA A 84 -20.27 -9.96 9.39
N ILE A 85 -20.20 -10.79 8.35
CA ILE A 85 -21.12 -10.68 7.20
C ILE A 85 -22.54 -11.09 7.58
N GLY A 86 -22.71 -12.16 8.37
CA GLY A 86 -24.02 -12.58 8.88
C GLY A 86 -24.70 -11.49 9.70
N LEU A 87 -23.95 -10.78 10.54
CA LEU A 87 -24.45 -9.62 11.29
C LEU A 87 -24.92 -8.49 10.37
N CYS A 88 -24.13 -8.18 9.32
CA CYS A 88 -24.53 -7.20 8.31
C CYS A 88 -25.80 -7.62 7.56
N GLN A 89 -25.91 -8.91 7.20
CA GLN A 89 -27.11 -9.46 6.57
C GLN A 89 -28.33 -9.39 7.50
N ALA A 90 -28.18 -9.71 8.78
CA ALA A 90 -29.25 -9.60 9.78
C ALA A 90 -29.73 -8.15 9.93
N LEU A 91 -28.82 -7.20 10.12
CA LEU A 91 -29.15 -5.78 10.27
C LEU A 91 -29.77 -5.20 9.00
N GLY A 92 -29.16 -5.45 7.84
CA GLY A 92 -29.59 -4.91 6.55
C GLY A 92 -30.81 -5.64 6.00
N ALA A 93 -30.64 -6.90 5.62
CA ALA A 93 -31.65 -7.64 4.88
C ALA A 93 -32.89 -7.97 5.71
N HIS A 94 -32.74 -8.27 7.01
CA HIS A 94 -33.86 -8.67 7.87
C HIS A 94 -34.43 -7.50 8.67
N LEU A 95 -33.59 -6.70 9.33
CA LEU A 95 -34.04 -5.59 10.19
C LEU A 95 -34.15 -4.23 9.48
N LYS A 96 -33.80 -4.17 8.19
CA LYS A 96 -33.90 -2.96 7.34
C LYS A 96 -33.15 -1.77 7.92
N LYS A 97 -32.01 -2.01 8.57
CA LYS A 97 -31.09 -0.97 9.05
C LYS A 97 -30.02 -0.68 8.01
N ASN A 98 -29.61 0.58 7.90
CA ASN A 98 -28.45 0.93 7.08
C ASN A 98 -27.18 0.39 7.77
N VAL A 99 -26.42 -0.44 7.07
CA VAL A 99 -25.24 -1.13 7.58
C VAL A 99 -24.23 -1.36 6.46
N ILE A 100 -22.95 -1.15 6.77
CA ILE A 100 -21.82 -1.39 5.87
C ILE A 100 -20.87 -2.36 6.57
N GLY A 101 -20.51 -3.44 5.88
CA GLY A 101 -19.48 -4.37 6.34
C GLY A 101 -18.12 -3.95 5.80
N CYS A 102 -17.15 -3.71 6.69
CA CYS A 102 -15.77 -3.42 6.32
C CYS A 102 -14.89 -4.66 6.57
N LEU A 103 -14.17 -5.11 5.55
CA LEU A 103 -13.28 -6.26 5.60
C LEU A 103 -11.92 -5.92 5.00
N ARG A 104 -10.90 -6.72 5.35
CA ARG A 104 -9.56 -6.62 4.77
C ARG A 104 -9.51 -7.39 3.45
N GLN A 105 -8.84 -6.83 2.45
CA GLN A 105 -8.47 -7.58 1.26
C GLN A 105 -7.47 -8.70 1.65
N PRO A 106 -7.69 -9.94 1.22
CA PRO A 106 -6.74 -11.03 1.42
C PRO A 106 -5.57 -10.91 0.44
N SER A 107 -4.40 -11.38 0.87
CA SER A 107 -3.27 -11.65 -0.04
C SER A 107 -3.65 -12.74 -1.03
N GLN A 108 -3.23 -12.62 -2.29
CA GLN A 108 -3.43 -13.67 -3.29
C GLN A 108 -2.50 -14.88 -3.06
N GLY A 109 -1.35 -14.69 -2.41
CA GLY A 109 -0.35 -15.74 -2.24
C GLY A 109 -0.92 -17.02 -1.59
N PRO A 110 -1.63 -16.91 -0.45
CA PRO A 110 -2.33 -18.03 0.17
C PRO A 110 -3.42 -18.69 -0.69
N THR A 111 -4.05 -17.97 -1.61
CA THR A 111 -5.10 -18.47 -2.51
C THR A 111 -4.60 -19.66 -3.35
N PHE A 112 -3.35 -19.62 -3.79
CA PHE A 112 -2.72 -20.68 -4.58
C PHE A 112 -2.00 -21.75 -3.75
N GLY A 113 -2.06 -21.64 -2.42
CA GLY A 113 -1.49 -22.63 -1.50
C GLY A 113 -2.57 -23.42 -0.77
N ILE A 114 -2.82 -23.05 0.48
CA ILE A 114 -3.69 -23.79 1.41
C ILE A 114 -5.05 -23.07 1.60
N LYS A 115 -5.15 -21.77 1.27
CA LYS A 115 -6.27 -20.91 1.67
C LYS A 115 -6.82 -20.09 0.51
N GLY A 116 -7.58 -20.72 -0.38
CA GLY A 116 -8.53 -20.04 -1.27
C GLY A 116 -9.94 -20.02 -0.68
N GLY A 117 -10.11 -19.43 0.52
CA GLY A 117 -11.39 -19.42 1.25
C GLY A 117 -12.26 -18.21 0.92
N ALA A 118 -13.56 -18.28 1.23
CA ALA A 118 -14.46 -17.15 1.05
C ALA A 118 -14.15 -16.00 2.01
N ALA A 119 -14.55 -14.79 1.63
CA ALA A 119 -14.68 -13.66 2.55
C ALA A 119 -15.93 -13.87 3.42
N GLY A 120 -15.83 -14.76 4.40
CA GLY A 120 -16.97 -15.32 5.13
C GLY A 120 -17.06 -16.83 4.93
N GLY A 121 -18.28 -17.37 4.88
CA GLY A 121 -18.52 -18.79 4.62
C GLY A 121 -20.00 -19.15 4.57
N GLY A 122 -20.35 -20.27 3.94
CA GLY A 122 -21.73 -20.70 3.73
C GLY A 122 -22.54 -19.64 2.99
N TYR A 123 -23.69 -19.24 3.54
CA TYR A 123 -24.53 -18.20 2.94
C TYR A 123 -24.18 -16.76 3.39
N SER A 124 -23.13 -16.59 4.19
CA SER A 124 -22.66 -15.30 4.69
C SER A 124 -21.28 -15.00 4.12
N GLN A 125 -21.25 -14.55 2.86
CA GLN A 125 -20.03 -14.26 2.10
C GLN A 125 -20.09 -12.89 1.41
N VAL A 126 -18.91 -12.35 1.09
CA VAL A 126 -18.76 -11.28 0.09
C VAL A 126 -18.59 -11.90 -1.30
N ILE A 127 -19.31 -11.37 -2.29
CA ILE A 127 -19.24 -11.77 -3.70
C ILE A 127 -18.94 -10.54 -4.58
N PRO A 128 -18.23 -10.69 -5.71
CA PRO A 128 -17.73 -11.93 -6.30
C PRO A 128 -16.44 -12.45 -5.62
N MET A 129 -16.48 -13.69 -5.14
CA MET A 129 -15.40 -14.31 -4.35
C MET A 129 -14.08 -14.49 -5.12
N GLU A 130 -14.15 -14.89 -6.39
CA GLU A 130 -12.97 -15.10 -7.23
C GLU A 130 -12.17 -13.80 -7.41
N GLU A 131 -12.86 -12.70 -7.70
CA GLU A 131 -12.20 -11.39 -7.86
C GLU A 131 -11.63 -10.88 -6.52
N PHE A 132 -12.30 -11.17 -5.41
CA PHE A 132 -11.88 -10.78 -4.06
C PHE A 132 -10.58 -11.47 -3.61
N ASN A 133 -10.36 -12.72 -4.03
CA ASN A 133 -9.20 -13.52 -3.65
C ASN A 133 -7.99 -13.38 -4.60
N LEU A 134 -8.15 -12.63 -5.69
CA LEU A 134 -7.13 -12.41 -6.71
C LEU A 134 -6.72 -10.93 -6.72
N HIS A 135 -6.91 -10.25 -7.85
CA HIS A 135 -6.40 -8.90 -8.05
C HIS A 135 -7.29 -7.80 -7.49
N LEU A 136 -8.57 -8.10 -7.22
CA LEU A 136 -9.60 -7.15 -6.82
C LEU A 136 -9.58 -5.87 -7.68
N THR A 137 -9.06 -4.76 -7.15
CA THR A 137 -8.92 -3.47 -7.82
C THR A 137 -7.46 -3.03 -8.02
N GLY A 138 -6.50 -3.88 -7.67
CA GLY A 138 -5.07 -3.65 -7.88
C GLY A 138 -4.32 -3.04 -6.69
N ASP A 139 -4.94 -2.90 -5.52
CA ASP A 139 -4.39 -2.16 -4.38
C ASP A 139 -3.08 -2.81 -3.87
N ILE A 140 -3.06 -4.13 -3.73
CA ILE A 140 -1.85 -4.89 -3.36
C ILE A 140 -0.77 -4.78 -4.44
N HIS A 141 -1.13 -4.65 -5.73
CA HIS A 141 -0.16 -4.43 -6.80
C HIS A 141 0.49 -3.05 -6.70
N ALA A 142 -0.30 -2.02 -6.39
CA ALA A 142 0.20 -0.67 -6.12
C ALA A 142 1.18 -0.65 -4.94
N ILE A 143 0.85 -1.35 -3.85
CA ILE A 143 1.74 -1.51 -2.67
C ILE A 143 3.04 -2.22 -3.07
N THR A 144 2.93 -3.31 -3.84
CA THR A 144 4.10 -4.06 -4.33
C THR A 144 5.03 -3.16 -5.15
N ALA A 145 4.45 -2.41 -6.10
CA ALA A 145 5.20 -1.50 -6.96
C ALA A 145 5.87 -0.38 -6.15
N ALA A 146 5.15 0.25 -5.21
CA ALA A 146 5.68 1.31 -4.36
C ALA A 146 6.81 0.80 -3.45
N ASN A 147 6.61 -0.35 -2.80
CA ASN A 147 7.62 -0.94 -1.91
C ASN A 147 8.91 -1.27 -2.68
N ASN A 148 8.77 -1.89 -3.85
CA ASN A 148 9.91 -2.29 -4.66
C ASN A 148 10.59 -1.10 -5.37
N LEU A 149 9.87 -0.02 -5.66
CA LEU A 149 10.47 1.25 -6.11
C LEU A 149 11.38 1.83 -5.02
N LEU A 150 10.92 1.83 -3.76
CA LEU A 150 11.75 2.30 -2.64
C LEU A 150 12.99 1.42 -2.45
N ALA A 151 12.83 0.09 -2.53
CA ALA A 151 13.97 -0.83 -2.48
C ALA A 151 14.97 -0.59 -3.62
N ALA A 152 14.48 -0.41 -4.85
CA ALA A 152 15.32 -0.09 -6.00
C ALA A 152 16.05 1.24 -5.84
N GLN A 153 15.40 2.25 -5.25
CA GLN A 153 16.01 3.55 -5.01
C GLN A 153 17.14 3.49 -3.99
N ILE A 154 17.03 2.67 -2.94
CA ILE A 154 18.12 2.46 -1.96
C ILE A 154 19.37 1.96 -2.69
N ASP A 155 19.21 0.90 -3.49
CA ASP A 155 20.32 0.27 -4.21
C ASP A 155 20.93 1.23 -5.25
N ALA A 156 20.08 1.91 -6.04
CA ALA A 156 20.52 2.89 -7.02
C ALA A 156 21.25 4.07 -6.37
N ARG A 157 20.75 4.56 -5.21
CA ARG A 157 21.40 5.64 -4.46
C ARG A 157 22.80 5.24 -4.03
N MET A 158 22.95 4.07 -3.39
CA MET A 158 24.25 3.58 -2.94
C MET A 158 25.22 3.36 -4.10
N PHE A 159 24.75 2.77 -5.20
CA PHE A 159 25.57 2.55 -6.39
C PHE A 159 26.06 3.87 -7.00
N HIS A 160 25.17 4.85 -7.15
CA HIS A 160 25.53 6.14 -7.73
C HIS A 160 26.45 6.95 -6.81
N GLU A 161 26.24 6.92 -5.50
CA GLU A 161 27.19 7.48 -4.56
C GLU A 161 28.57 6.82 -4.74
N ASN A 162 28.67 5.50 -4.74
CA ASN A 162 29.97 4.84 -4.85
C ASN A 162 30.71 5.09 -6.18
N THR A 163 30.01 5.51 -7.24
CA THR A 163 30.58 5.54 -8.59
C THR A 163 30.72 6.94 -9.20
N GLN A 164 30.24 7.98 -8.54
CA GLN A 164 30.20 9.33 -9.09
C GLN A 164 30.77 10.38 -8.15
N THR A 165 31.19 11.50 -8.73
CA THR A 165 31.64 12.68 -7.99
C THR A 165 30.46 13.42 -7.37
N ASP A 166 30.72 14.17 -6.30
CA ASP A 166 29.69 14.97 -5.60
C ASP A 166 29.00 15.94 -6.56
N GLN A 167 29.78 16.60 -7.43
CA GLN A 167 29.24 17.52 -8.44
C GLN A 167 28.34 16.81 -9.46
N ALA A 168 28.71 15.61 -9.91
CA ALA A 168 27.88 14.85 -10.87
C ALA A 168 26.54 14.43 -10.24
N LEU A 169 26.56 14.00 -8.97
CA LEU A 169 25.34 13.70 -8.21
C LEU A 169 24.48 14.95 -8.03
N TYR A 170 25.11 16.07 -7.66
CA TYR A 170 24.43 17.35 -7.45
C TYR A 170 23.72 17.80 -8.74
N ASN A 171 24.41 17.72 -9.87
CA ASN A 171 23.87 18.12 -11.17
C ASN A 171 22.64 17.31 -11.58
N ARG A 172 22.54 16.04 -11.15
CA ARG A 172 21.39 15.17 -11.45
C ARG A 172 20.24 15.38 -10.49
N LEU A 173 20.54 15.54 -9.21
CA LEU A 173 19.51 15.78 -8.19
C LEU A 173 18.89 17.16 -8.40
N VAL A 174 19.71 18.18 -8.60
CA VAL A 174 19.28 19.57 -8.82
C VAL A 174 19.50 19.91 -10.29
N ALA A 175 18.68 19.33 -11.16
CA ALA A 175 18.76 19.58 -12.58
C ALA A 175 18.29 21.01 -12.94
N THR A 176 18.88 21.58 -13.98
CA THR A 176 18.43 22.85 -14.54
C THR A 176 17.18 22.61 -15.39
N VAL A 177 16.07 23.27 -15.06
CA VAL A 177 14.82 23.21 -15.82
C VAL A 177 14.54 24.61 -16.38
N ASN A 178 14.37 24.72 -17.70
CA ASN A 178 14.18 26.00 -18.40
C ASN A 178 15.26 27.05 -18.06
N GLY A 179 16.52 26.63 -17.98
CA GLY A 179 17.65 27.51 -17.68
C GLY A 179 17.76 27.94 -16.21
N LYS A 180 16.86 27.50 -15.32
CA LYS A 180 16.91 27.81 -13.89
C LYS A 180 17.08 26.55 -13.06
N ARG A 181 17.98 26.61 -12.08
CA ARG A 181 18.14 25.58 -11.05
C ARG A 181 17.35 26.00 -9.82
N THR A 182 16.50 25.12 -9.29
CA THR A 182 15.72 25.37 -8.07
C THR A 182 15.62 24.11 -7.23
N PHE A 183 15.58 24.26 -5.91
CA PHE A 183 15.29 23.15 -5.02
C PHE A 183 13.79 22.84 -4.99
N SER A 184 13.45 21.59 -5.24
CA SER A 184 12.12 21.05 -4.97
C SER A 184 11.82 20.99 -3.46
N ALA A 185 10.54 20.86 -3.09
CA ALA A 185 10.14 20.81 -1.68
C ALA A 185 10.80 19.67 -0.89
N ILE A 186 11.06 18.52 -1.52
CA ILE A 186 11.75 17.37 -0.90
C ILE A 186 13.23 17.68 -0.65
N GLN A 187 13.87 18.39 -1.57
CA GLN A 187 15.27 18.81 -1.42
C GLN A 187 15.41 19.88 -0.34
N GLN A 188 14.46 20.82 -0.24
CA GLN A 188 14.42 21.80 0.83
C GLN A 188 14.28 21.13 2.20
N ARG A 189 13.43 20.11 2.34
CA ARG A 189 13.34 19.34 3.60
C ARG A 189 14.65 18.65 3.94
N ARG A 190 15.36 18.11 2.96
CA ARG A 190 16.69 17.53 3.18
C ARG A 190 17.73 18.57 3.60
N LEU A 191 17.76 19.75 2.97
CA LEU A 191 18.63 20.85 3.39
C LEU A 191 18.34 21.28 4.84
N ASN A 192 17.06 21.42 5.19
CA ASN A 192 16.64 21.73 6.55
C ASN A 192 17.09 20.66 7.55
N LYS A 193 17.00 19.37 7.19
CA LYS A 193 17.50 18.26 8.02
C LYS A 193 19.02 18.33 8.25
N LEU A 194 19.75 18.93 7.32
CA LEU A 194 21.20 19.17 7.42
C LEU A 194 21.55 20.52 8.05
N ASN A 195 20.55 21.28 8.54
CA ASN A 195 20.71 22.65 9.05
C ASN A 195 21.28 23.65 8.02
N ILE A 196 20.98 23.44 6.73
CA ILE A 196 21.38 24.34 5.63
C ILE A 196 20.17 25.19 5.23
N ASN A 197 20.20 26.48 5.54
CA ASN A 197 19.09 27.43 5.29
C ASN A 197 19.18 28.16 3.93
N LYS A 198 19.99 27.65 2.99
CA LYS A 198 20.22 28.27 1.68
C LYS A 198 19.15 27.82 0.70
N THR A 199 18.53 28.78 0.01
CA THR A 199 17.47 28.53 -0.98
C THR A 199 17.96 28.62 -2.42
N ASP A 200 19.13 29.22 -2.64
CA ASP A 200 19.80 29.30 -3.93
C ASP A 200 20.72 28.08 -4.11
N PRO A 201 20.48 27.22 -5.12
CA PRO A 201 21.35 26.09 -5.44
C PRO A 201 22.81 26.46 -5.68
N GLU A 202 23.08 27.64 -6.24
CA GLU A 202 24.45 28.06 -6.55
C GLU A 202 25.20 28.63 -5.33
N ALA A 203 24.51 28.80 -4.19
CA ALA A 203 25.11 29.33 -2.96
C ALA A 203 25.69 28.23 -2.03
N LEU A 204 25.52 26.94 -2.38
CA LEU A 204 26.06 25.84 -1.59
C LEU A 204 27.59 25.74 -1.76
N THR A 205 28.29 25.60 -0.64
CA THR A 205 29.71 25.25 -0.60
C THR A 205 29.92 23.80 -1.00
N GLU A 206 31.16 23.42 -1.32
CA GLU A 206 31.50 22.03 -1.66
C GLU A 206 31.12 21.03 -0.56
N ASP A 207 31.33 21.40 0.71
CA ASP A 207 30.97 20.56 1.86
C ASP A 207 29.45 20.43 2.03
N GLU A 208 28.70 21.51 1.84
CA GLU A 208 27.24 21.47 1.85
C GLU A 208 26.68 20.63 0.70
N ILE A 209 27.27 20.74 -0.49
CA ILE A 209 26.93 19.89 -1.64
C ILE A 209 27.18 18.43 -1.29
N ARG A 210 28.36 18.09 -0.76
CA ARG A 210 28.69 16.73 -0.34
C ARG A 210 27.66 16.18 0.64
N ASN A 211 27.38 16.90 1.72
CA ASN A 211 26.41 16.46 2.74
C ASN A 211 24.99 16.34 2.17
N PHE A 212 24.62 17.20 1.23
CA PHE A 212 23.32 17.15 0.57
C PHE A 212 23.19 15.91 -0.33
N VAL A 213 24.19 15.63 -1.18
CA VAL A 213 24.11 14.55 -2.20
C VAL A 213 24.47 13.17 -1.67
N ARG A 214 25.18 13.07 -0.54
CA ARG A 214 25.58 11.80 0.09
C ARG A 214 24.64 11.46 1.24
N LEU A 215 24.02 10.28 1.20
CA LEU A 215 23.36 9.70 2.37
C LEU A 215 24.33 8.87 3.19
N ASN A 216 25.42 8.38 2.57
CA ASN A 216 26.38 7.47 3.20
C ASN A 216 25.68 6.29 3.90
N ILE A 217 24.69 5.68 3.24
CA ILE A 217 23.95 4.54 3.81
C ILE A 217 24.93 3.44 4.24
N ASP A 218 24.77 2.96 5.47
CA ASP A 218 25.42 1.74 5.91
C ASP A 218 24.60 0.53 5.42
N PRO A 219 25.15 -0.30 4.49
CA PRO A 219 24.43 -1.45 3.94
C PRO A 219 23.93 -2.43 5.00
N THR A 220 24.63 -2.53 6.14
CA THR A 220 24.29 -3.49 7.22
C THR A 220 23.06 -3.06 8.02
N THR A 221 22.66 -1.79 7.92
CA THR A 221 21.53 -1.21 8.64
C THR A 221 20.25 -1.13 7.80
N ILE A 222 20.30 -1.58 6.54
CA ILE A 222 19.12 -1.57 5.66
C ILE A 222 18.07 -2.51 6.23
N THR A 223 16.94 -1.95 6.64
CA THR A 223 15.78 -2.68 7.13
C THR A 223 14.74 -2.92 6.03
N TRP A 224 14.78 -2.12 4.96
CA TRP A 224 13.81 -2.18 3.88
C TRP A 224 14.06 -3.36 2.94
N GLN A 225 13.09 -4.28 2.88
CA GLN A 225 13.13 -5.45 2.02
C GLN A 225 12.25 -5.28 0.78
N ARG A 226 12.42 -6.18 -0.21
CA ARG A 226 11.51 -6.26 -1.36
C ARG A 226 10.27 -7.05 -0.98
N VAL A 227 9.22 -6.97 -1.79
CA VAL A 227 8.00 -7.73 -1.56
C VAL A 227 7.44 -8.35 -2.84
N VAL A 228 6.74 -9.47 -2.66
CA VAL A 228 5.94 -10.13 -3.71
C VAL A 228 4.72 -10.78 -3.07
N ASP A 229 3.54 -10.67 -3.71
CA ASP A 229 2.31 -11.28 -3.19
C ASP A 229 2.17 -12.74 -3.64
N THR A 230 3.21 -13.53 -3.40
CA THR A 230 3.30 -14.95 -3.74
C THR A 230 4.01 -15.68 -2.60
N ASN A 231 3.55 -16.89 -2.29
CA ASN A 231 4.21 -17.73 -1.29
C ASN A 231 5.49 -18.35 -1.87
N ASP A 232 6.59 -17.59 -1.90
CA ASP A 232 7.88 -18.07 -2.36
C ASP A 232 8.92 -18.09 -1.23
N ARG A 233 9.28 -19.30 -0.79
CA ARG A 233 10.24 -19.48 0.31
C ARG A 233 11.69 -19.30 -0.12
N PHE A 234 12.01 -19.41 -1.42
CA PHE A 234 13.37 -19.28 -1.92
C PHE A 234 13.84 -17.82 -1.95
N LEU A 235 12.91 -16.87 -1.88
CA LEU A 235 13.23 -15.44 -1.79
C LEU A 235 13.49 -14.95 -0.37
N ARG A 236 13.45 -15.81 0.66
CA ARG A 236 13.69 -15.43 2.06
C ARG A 236 15.13 -15.02 2.36
N LYS A 237 16.08 -15.33 1.48
CA LYS A 237 17.48 -14.89 1.55
C LYS A 237 18.09 -15.03 0.16
N ILE A 238 18.50 -13.91 -0.41
CA ILE A 238 19.04 -13.81 -1.77
C ILE A 238 20.23 -12.86 -1.79
N THR A 239 21.04 -12.94 -2.84
CA THR A 239 22.06 -11.94 -3.15
C THR A 239 21.67 -11.20 -4.42
N ILE A 240 21.63 -9.87 -4.38
CA ILE A 240 21.34 -9.02 -5.54
C ILE A 240 22.62 -8.37 -6.10
N GLY A 241 22.50 -7.67 -7.24
CA GLY A 241 23.60 -6.91 -7.83
C GLY A 241 24.69 -7.78 -8.49
N GLN A 242 24.35 -9.00 -8.87
CA GLN A 242 25.29 -9.97 -9.47
C GLN A 242 25.61 -9.69 -10.95
N GLY A 243 24.97 -8.69 -11.57
CA GLY A 243 25.22 -8.34 -12.96
C GLY A 243 26.55 -7.62 -13.15
N ALA A 244 27.12 -7.73 -14.35
CA ALA A 244 28.42 -7.13 -14.67
C ALA A 244 28.41 -5.59 -14.58
N THR A 245 27.25 -4.96 -14.80
CA THR A 245 27.07 -3.51 -14.79
C THR A 245 27.00 -2.91 -13.39
N GLU A 246 26.73 -3.74 -12.38
CA GLU A 246 26.61 -3.31 -10.99
C GLU A 246 27.99 -3.21 -10.30
N LYS A 247 29.09 -3.37 -11.05
CA LYS A 247 30.48 -3.11 -10.62
C LYS A 247 30.85 -3.80 -9.30
N ASN A 248 30.45 -5.06 -9.14
CA ASN A 248 30.63 -5.87 -7.92
C ASN A 248 29.91 -5.32 -6.68
N PHE A 249 28.92 -4.42 -6.85
CA PHE A 249 28.07 -3.94 -5.78
C PHE A 249 26.97 -4.97 -5.49
N THR A 250 27.29 -5.93 -4.63
CA THR A 250 26.38 -7.00 -4.23
C THR A 250 25.96 -6.84 -2.77
N ARG A 251 24.74 -7.26 -2.44
CA ARG A 251 24.31 -7.37 -1.04
C ARG A 251 23.31 -8.51 -0.85
N GLU A 252 23.29 -9.02 0.37
CA GLU A 252 22.25 -9.93 0.83
C GLU A 252 20.97 -9.15 1.20
N THR A 253 19.81 -9.73 0.88
CA THR A 253 18.48 -9.18 1.18
C THR A 253 17.44 -10.29 1.11
N ASN A 254 16.16 -9.97 1.32
CA ASN A 254 15.07 -10.90 1.16
C ASN A 254 13.82 -10.26 0.53
N PHE A 255 12.84 -11.11 0.22
CA PHE A 255 11.48 -10.71 -0.06
C PHE A 255 10.56 -11.12 1.09
N ASP A 256 9.65 -10.22 1.43
CA ASP A 256 8.49 -10.52 2.28
C ASP A 256 7.21 -10.60 1.43
N ILE A 257 6.13 -11.13 2.01
CA ILE A 257 4.81 -11.09 1.37
C ILE A 257 4.31 -9.64 1.34
N THR A 258 3.71 -9.18 0.24
CA THR A 258 3.34 -7.76 0.07
C THR A 258 2.49 -7.20 1.22
N VAL A 259 1.55 -7.99 1.74
CA VAL A 259 0.69 -7.56 2.86
C VAL A 259 1.44 -7.33 4.18
N ALA A 260 2.71 -7.73 4.27
CA ALA A 260 3.60 -7.43 5.40
C ALA A 260 4.39 -6.12 5.24
N SER A 261 4.32 -5.45 4.08
CA SER A 261 4.98 -4.17 3.83
C SER A 261 4.50 -3.09 4.81
N GLU A 262 5.40 -2.23 5.25
CA GLU A 262 5.04 -1.01 6.01
C GLU A 262 4.07 -0.12 5.22
N ILE A 263 4.15 -0.11 3.88
CA ILE A 263 3.22 0.66 3.03
C ILE A 263 1.78 0.17 3.20
N MET A 264 1.55 -1.13 3.43
CA MET A 264 0.21 -1.66 3.74
C MET A 264 -0.30 -1.09 5.08
N ALA A 265 0.56 -1.02 6.09
CA ALA A 265 0.20 -0.42 7.37
C ALA A 265 -0.07 1.09 7.25
N VAL A 266 0.73 1.80 6.46
CA VAL A 266 0.51 3.23 6.15
C VAL A 266 -0.83 3.44 5.45
N LEU A 267 -1.18 2.61 4.46
CA LEU A 267 -2.47 2.68 3.78
C LEU A 267 -3.64 2.43 4.74
N ALA A 268 -3.51 1.49 5.66
CA ALA A 268 -4.56 1.18 6.64
C ALA A 268 -4.76 2.28 7.71
N LEU A 269 -3.77 3.16 7.91
CA LEU A 269 -3.76 4.17 8.98
C LEU A 269 -3.87 5.61 8.47
N THR A 270 -3.80 5.83 7.16
CA THR A 270 -3.87 7.17 6.58
C THR A 270 -5.30 7.73 6.62
N THR A 271 -5.43 9.04 6.78
CA THR A 271 -6.72 9.75 6.73
C THR A 271 -6.96 10.50 5.43
N SER A 272 -5.93 10.70 4.61
CA SER A 272 -6.00 11.44 3.35
C SER A 272 -4.79 11.15 2.46
N LEU A 273 -4.82 11.62 1.20
CA LEU A 273 -3.64 11.55 0.33
C LEU A 273 -2.47 12.39 0.85
N GLY A 274 -2.76 13.50 1.56
CA GLY A 274 -1.75 14.32 2.21
C GLY A 274 -1.05 13.58 3.36
N ASP A 275 -1.84 12.96 4.25
CA ASP A 275 -1.33 12.13 5.35
C ASP A 275 -0.57 10.90 4.82
N LEU A 276 -1.06 10.27 3.74
CA LEU A 276 -0.40 9.15 3.08
C LEU A 276 1.00 9.55 2.62
N ARG A 277 1.10 10.68 1.90
CA ARG A 277 2.39 11.21 1.43
C ARG A 277 3.34 11.52 2.57
N GLU A 278 2.85 12.11 3.66
CA GLU A 278 3.67 12.43 4.82
C GLU A 278 4.21 11.17 5.51
N ARG A 279 3.36 10.18 5.75
CA ARG A 279 3.75 8.89 6.34
C ARG A 279 4.75 8.15 5.48
N LEU A 280 4.51 8.08 4.16
CA LEU A 280 5.46 7.48 3.21
C LEU A 280 6.83 8.15 3.30
N GLY A 281 6.90 9.48 3.44
CA GLY A 281 8.18 10.19 3.56
C GLY A 281 8.92 9.96 4.88
N ARG A 282 8.20 9.59 5.95
CA ARG A 282 8.77 9.35 7.28
C ARG A 282 9.32 7.93 7.46
N MET A 283 9.01 7.00 6.56
CA MET A 283 9.50 5.61 6.63
C MET A 283 11.03 5.59 6.66
N VAL A 284 11.61 4.99 7.69
CA VAL A 284 13.07 4.84 7.86
C VAL A 284 13.50 3.54 7.18
N VAL A 285 14.46 3.62 6.28
CA VAL A 285 14.88 2.47 5.45
C VAL A 285 16.26 1.93 5.82
N ALA A 286 17.10 2.77 6.43
CA ALA A 286 18.46 2.46 6.85
C ALA A 286 18.98 3.56 7.79
N SER A 287 20.22 3.42 8.26
CA SER A 287 21.00 4.49 8.86
C SER A 287 22.21 4.83 7.98
N SER A 288 22.71 6.06 8.11
CA SER A 288 24.03 6.42 7.58
C SER A 288 25.14 5.77 8.40
N ARG A 289 26.37 5.78 7.89
CA ARG A 289 27.56 5.32 8.63
C ARG A 289 27.82 6.09 9.92
N GLU A 290 27.28 7.29 10.02
CA GLU A 290 27.31 8.16 11.21
C GLU A 290 26.13 7.91 12.15
N GLY A 291 25.26 6.94 11.86
CA GLY A 291 24.10 6.57 12.68
C GLY A 291 22.87 7.45 12.48
N VAL A 292 22.84 8.31 11.45
CA VAL A 292 21.69 9.17 11.17
C VAL A 292 20.61 8.37 10.43
N PRO A 293 19.34 8.35 10.91
CA PRO A 293 18.26 7.67 10.20
C PRO A 293 18.04 8.24 8.80
N ILE A 294 17.94 7.36 7.81
CA ILE A 294 17.67 7.68 6.41
C ILE A 294 16.22 7.33 6.08
N THR A 295 15.47 8.31 5.57
CA THR A 295 14.06 8.11 5.23
C THR A 295 13.81 7.97 3.73
N ALA A 296 12.61 7.54 3.34
CA ALA A 296 12.18 7.56 1.93
C ALA A 296 12.21 8.97 1.32
N ASP A 297 12.03 10.00 2.14
CA ASP A 297 12.12 11.40 1.70
C ASP A 297 13.56 11.83 1.40
N ASP A 298 14.54 11.35 2.18
CA ASP A 298 15.98 11.56 1.88
C ASP A 298 16.42 10.94 0.54
N LEU A 299 15.72 9.87 0.13
CA LEU A 299 15.91 9.19 -1.15
C LEU A 299 15.22 9.89 -2.33
N GLY A 300 14.39 10.90 -2.06
CA GLY A 300 13.72 11.69 -3.10
C GLY A 300 12.49 11.04 -3.71
N VAL A 301 11.96 9.94 -3.15
CA VAL A 301 10.94 9.09 -3.81
C VAL A 301 9.52 9.24 -3.28
N THR A 302 9.30 9.97 -2.18
CA THR A 302 7.98 10.13 -1.54
C THR A 302 6.87 10.52 -2.53
N GLY A 303 7.16 11.42 -3.48
CA GLY A 303 6.18 11.82 -4.51
C GLY A 303 5.81 10.67 -5.45
N ALA A 304 6.80 9.89 -5.90
CA ALA A 304 6.58 8.74 -6.77
C ALA A 304 5.80 7.63 -6.05
N LEU A 305 6.12 7.37 -4.78
CA LEU A 305 5.36 6.42 -3.95
C LEU A 305 3.89 6.84 -3.81
N ALA A 306 3.64 8.12 -3.51
CA ALA A 306 2.27 8.64 -3.41
C ALA A 306 1.49 8.56 -4.73
N VAL A 307 2.15 8.75 -5.88
CA VAL A 307 1.52 8.59 -7.19
C VAL A 307 1.15 7.14 -7.48
N LEU A 308 2.04 6.18 -7.18
CA LEU A 308 1.74 4.75 -7.33
C LEU A 308 0.58 4.31 -6.45
N MET A 309 0.42 4.93 -5.28
CA MET A 309 -0.63 4.64 -4.32
C MET A 309 -1.90 5.49 -4.49
N ARG A 310 -1.96 6.40 -5.48
CA ARG A 310 -3.04 7.39 -5.61
C ARG A 310 -4.43 6.74 -5.67
N ASP A 311 -4.53 5.66 -6.42
CA ASP A 311 -5.80 4.98 -6.67
C ASP A 311 -6.02 3.80 -5.71
N ALA A 312 -5.01 3.40 -4.92
CA ALA A 312 -5.10 2.29 -3.96
C ALA A 312 -5.90 2.73 -2.72
#